data_AF-A0A9D8ACF7-F1
#
_entry.id   AF-A0A9D8ACF7-F1
#
_cell.length_a   1.000
_cell.length_b   1.000
_cell.length_c   1.000
_cell.angle_alpha   90.00
_cell.angle_beta   90.00
_cell.angle_gamma   90.00
#
_symmetry.space_group_name_H-M   'P 1'
#
loop_
_entity.id
_entity.type
_entity.pdbx_description
1 polymer ?
#
loop_
_entity_poly.entity_id
_entity_poly.type
_entity_poly.pdbx_seq_one_letter_code
_entity_poly.pdbx_strand_id
1 'polypeptide(L)'
;MNTSMKRVLFWTPRVLCILLAMFLSVFALDVFSEGYGFWQTIGALLLHLVPVYIVVIVLVIAWRRERVGAIVFIAFALLYLVFALGRGFHWSAYVAIAGPLVLIGVLFLLNWKYRAQLRRR
;
A
#
# COMPACT_ATOMS: atom_id res chain seq x y z
N MET A 1 -26.06 6.22 6.03
CA MET A 1 -25.32 4.94 6.01
C MET A 1 -25.70 4.13 7.24
N ASN A 2 -26.11 2.87 7.09
CA ASN A 2 -26.29 1.99 8.24
C ASN A 2 -24.93 1.70 8.92
N THR A 3 -24.95 1.20 10.15
CA THR A 3 -23.75 0.98 10.98
C THR A 3 -22.75 0.01 10.34
N SER A 4 -23.25 -1.04 9.67
CA SER A 4 -22.43 -2.03 8.96
C SER A 4 -21.62 -1.38 7.82
N MET A 5 -22.26 -0.58 6.98
CA MET A 5 -21.59 0.06 5.85
C MET A 5 -20.54 1.08 6.31
N LYS A 6 -20.79 1.80 7.42
CA LYS A 6 -19.78 2.67 8.05
C LYS A 6 -18.55 1.87 8.48
N ARG A 7 -18.76 0.72 9.13
CA ARG A 7 -17.67 -0.15 9.59
C ARG A 7 -16.86 -0.70 8.41
N VAL A 8 -17.53 -1.18 7.37
CA VAL A 8 -16.88 -1.68 6.15
C VAL A 8 -16.02 -0.59 5.51
N LEU A 9 -16.59 0.58 5.22
CA LEU A 9 -15.83 1.67 4.58
C LEU A 9 -14.60 2.11 5.40
N PHE A 10 -14.71 2.07 6.73
CA PHE A 10 -13.60 2.39 7.61
C PHE A 10 -12.48 1.34 7.55
N TRP A 11 -12.81 0.04 7.65
CA TRP A 11 -11.81 -1.02 7.78
C TRP A 11 -11.23 -1.50 6.45
N THR A 12 -12.00 -1.52 5.37
CA THR A 12 -11.57 -2.03 4.06
C THR A 12 -10.23 -1.44 3.59
N PRO A 13 -10.01 -0.11 3.53
CA PRO A 13 -8.72 0.44 3.12
C PRO A 13 -7.55 0.00 4.00
N ARG A 14 -7.75 -0.21 5.31
CA ARG A 14 -6.67 -0.64 6.21
C ARG A 14 -6.30 -2.10 5.99
N VAL A 15 -7.32 -2.97 5.87
CA VAL A 15 -7.11 -4.39 5.57
C VAL A 15 -6.40 -4.53 4.22
N LEU A 16 -6.82 -3.76 3.20
CA LEU A 16 -6.15 -3.76 1.90
C LEU A 16 -4.71 -3.25 1.97
N CYS A 17 -4.37 -2.24 2.77
CA CYS A 17 -2.98 -1.85 2.99
C CYS A 17 -2.14 -2.97 3.60
N ILE A 18 -2.68 -3.69 4.58
CA ILE A 18 -1.97 -4.82 5.22
C ILE A 18 -1.75 -5.93 4.20
N LEU A 19 -2.77 -6.26 3.40
CA LEU A 19 -2.66 -7.23 2.31
C LEU A 19 -1.63 -6.79 1.26
N LEU A 20 -1.63 -5.51 0.87
CA LEU A 20 -0.65 -4.97 -0.06
C LEU A 20 0.77 -5.03 0.52
N ALA A 21 0.96 -4.70 1.80
CA ALA A 21 2.25 -4.80 2.46
C ALA A 21 2.76 -6.25 2.46
N MET A 22 1.92 -7.23 2.78
CA MET A 22 2.26 -8.65 2.71
C MET A 22 2.57 -9.11 1.28
N PHE A 23 1.80 -8.66 0.30
CA PHE A 23 2.07 -8.95 -1.12
C PHE A 23 3.44 -8.40 -1.54
N LEU A 24 3.77 -7.15 -1.17
CA LEU A 24 5.06 -6.55 -1.46
C LEU A 24 6.23 -7.27 -0.74
N SER A 25 6.00 -7.80 0.46
CA SER A 25 7.02 -8.59 1.18
C SER A 25 7.45 -9.85 0.44
N VAL A 26 6.58 -10.45 -0.38
CA VAL A 26 6.94 -11.65 -1.16
C VAL A 26 8.06 -11.36 -2.15
N PHE A 27 8.10 -10.15 -2.74
CA PHE A 27 9.17 -9.78 -3.66
C PHE A 27 10.52 -9.71 -2.97
N ALA A 28 10.58 -9.35 -1.68
CA ALA A 28 11.83 -9.27 -0.93
C ALA A 28 12.48 -10.64 -0.65
N LEU A 29 11.78 -11.75 -0.94
CA LEU A 29 12.31 -13.09 -0.77
C LEU A 29 13.28 -13.50 -1.90
N ASP A 30 13.36 -12.75 -2.98
CA ASP A 30 14.31 -12.97 -4.08
C ASP A 30 15.77 -12.96 -3.62
N VAL A 31 16.09 -12.18 -2.59
CA VAL A 31 17.42 -12.09 -1.95
C VAL A 31 17.98 -13.43 -1.50
N PHE A 32 17.14 -14.41 -1.17
CA PHE A 32 17.60 -15.74 -0.75
C PHE A 32 18.18 -16.56 -1.91
N SER A 33 17.95 -16.15 -3.16
CA SER A 33 18.48 -16.80 -4.36
C SER A 33 19.81 -16.23 -4.86
N GLU A 34 20.28 -15.12 -4.27
CA GLU A 34 21.47 -14.37 -4.70
C GLU A 34 22.80 -14.94 -4.18
N GLY A 35 22.77 -15.98 -3.33
CA GLY A 35 23.99 -16.66 -2.85
C GLY A 35 24.83 -15.87 -1.83
N TYR A 36 24.26 -14.86 -1.17
CA TYR A 36 24.95 -14.07 -0.15
C TYR A 36 25.27 -14.85 1.13
N GLY A 37 26.27 -14.39 1.90
CA GLY A 37 26.50 -14.88 3.26
C GLY A 37 25.36 -14.51 4.22
N PHE A 38 25.31 -15.12 5.40
CA PHE A 38 24.20 -14.94 6.36
C PHE A 38 23.91 -13.46 6.70
N TRP A 39 24.92 -12.71 7.13
CA TRP A 39 24.74 -11.29 7.50
C TRP A 39 24.41 -10.39 6.31
N GLN A 40 24.97 -10.70 5.15
CA GLN A 40 24.68 -9.98 3.90
C GLN A 40 23.23 -10.20 3.47
N THR A 41 22.73 -11.45 3.57
CA THR A 41 21.33 -11.80 3.28
C THR A 41 20.38 -11.05 4.19
N ILE A 42 20.66 -10.99 5.50
CA ILE A 42 19.84 -10.22 6.44
C ILE A 42 19.82 -8.74 6.06
N GLY A 43 20.99 -8.14 5.80
CA GLY A 43 21.06 -6.73 5.41
C GLY A 43 20.31 -6.44 4.11
N ALA A 44 20.47 -7.29 3.11
CA ALA A 44 19.80 -7.16 1.82
C ALA A 44 18.28 -7.38 1.95
N LEU A 45 17.80 -8.34 2.76
CA LEU A 45 16.38 -8.54 3.04
C LEU A 45 15.74 -7.30 3.68
N LEU A 46 16.41 -6.71 4.68
CA LEU A 46 15.93 -5.48 5.33
C LEU A 46 15.84 -4.31 4.35
N LEU A 47 16.77 -4.21 3.39
CA LEU A 47 16.71 -3.23 2.30
C LEU A 47 15.58 -3.52 1.31
N HIS A 48 15.35 -4.78 0.92
CA HIS A 48 14.27 -5.15 0.00
C HIS A 48 12.88 -4.96 0.63
N LEU A 49 12.77 -4.95 1.96
CA LEU A 49 11.54 -4.65 2.69
C LEU A 49 11.25 -3.14 2.82
N VAL A 50 12.13 -2.24 2.37
CA VAL A 50 11.89 -0.78 2.40
C VAL A 50 10.53 -0.38 1.81
N PRO A 51 10.08 -0.88 0.63
CA PRO A 51 8.76 -0.58 0.10
C PRO A 51 7.62 -0.96 1.07
N VAL A 52 7.76 -2.08 1.78
CA VAL A 52 6.79 -2.56 2.78
C VAL A 52 6.75 -1.60 3.97
N TYR A 53 7.91 -1.20 4.49
CA TYR A 53 7.99 -0.27 5.62
C TYR A 53 7.34 1.07 5.30
N ILE A 54 7.55 1.58 4.09
CA ILE A 54 6.91 2.82 3.62
C ILE A 54 5.37 2.67 3.65
N VAL A 55 4.82 1.59 3.09
CA VAL A 55 3.36 1.34 3.10
C VAL A 55 2.81 1.27 4.53
N VAL A 56 3.51 0.58 5.44
CA VAL A 56 3.11 0.45 6.85
C VAL A 56 3.13 1.81 7.56
N ILE A 57 4.18 2.61 7.38
CA ILE A 57 4.29 3.95 7.96
C ILE A 57 3.13 4.84 7.46
N VAL A 58 2.85 4.81 6.15
CA VAL A 58 1.72 5.57 5.58
C VAL A 58 0.39 5.11 6.16
N LEU A 59 0.18 3.79 6.32
CA LEU A 59 -1.02 3.25 6.94
C LEU A 59 -1.20 3.76 8.39
N VAL A 60 -0.13 3.75 9.19
CA VAL A 60 -0.14 4.24 10.57
C VAL A 60 -0.53 5.73 10.62
N ILE A 61 0.06 6.55 9.74
CA ILE A 61 -0.27 7.98 9.63
C ILE A 61 -1.73 8.17 9.17
N ALA A 62 -2.15 7.41 8.16
CA ALA A 62 -3.47 7.46 7.57
C ALA A 62 -4.58 7.07 8.56
N TRP A 63 -4.25 6.28 9.59
CA TRP A 63 -5.17 5.90 10.66
C TRP A 63 -5.75 7.12 11.40
N ARG A 64 -4.91 8.15 11.63
CA ARG A 64 -5.33 9.43 12.23
C ARG A 64 -5.71 10.45 11.15
N ARG A 65 -5.02 10.45 10.00
CA ARG A 65 -5.16 11.43 8.90
C ARG A 65 -5.46 10.77 7.55
N GLU A 66 -6.71 10.40 7.31
CA GLU A 66 -7.14 9.69 6.08
C GLU A 66 -6.84 10.44 4.78
N ARG A 67 -6.86 11.79 4.80
CA ARG A 67 -6.43 12.63 3.65
C ARG A 67 -5.01 12.30 3.20
N VAL A 68 -4.11 12.10 4.17
CA VAL A 68 -2.70 11.81 3.88
C VAL A 68 -2.61 10.45 3.21
N GLY A 69 -3.31 9.43 3.72
CA GLY A 69 -3.39 8.12 3.07
C GLY A 69 -3.88 8.22 1.63
N ALA A 70 -4.97 8.96 1.39
CA ALA A 70 -5.51 9.16 0.05
C ALA A 70 -4.48 9.75 -0.91
N ILE A 71 -3.87 10.88 -0.53
CA ILE A 71 -2.89 11.57 -1.38
C ILE A 71 -1.66 10.70 -1.63
N VAL A 72 -1.09 10.11 -0.57
CA VAL A 72 0.17 9.36 -0.67
C VAL A 72 0.00 8.09 -1.48
N PHE A 73 -1.08 7.31 -1.29
CA PHE A 73 -1.29 6.08 -2.07
C PHE A 73 -1.55 6.37 -3.56
N ILE A 74 -2.30 7.43 -3.88
CA ILE A 74 -2.46 7.88 -5.28
C ILE A 74 -1.11 8.35 -5.85
N ALA A 75 -0.35 9.13 -5.09
CA ALA A 75 0.98 9.59 -5.52
C ALA A 75 1.92 8.42 -5.78
N PHE A 76 1.94 7.38 -4.93
CA PHE A 76 2.73 6.18 -5.16
C PHE A 76 2.30 5.40 -6.39
N ALA A 77 1.00 5.30 -6.68
CA ALA A 77 0.53 4.67 -7.91
C ALA A 77 1.06 5.40 -9.15
N LEU A 78 0.95 6.74 -9.16
CA LEU A 78 1.46 7.56 -10.26
C LEU A 78 2.98 7.47 -10.38
N LEU A 79 3.69 7.56 -9.26
CA LEU A 79 5.15 7.45 -9.21
C LEU A 79 5.62 6.11 -9.79
N TYR A 80 4.99 5.01 -9.37
CA TYR A 80 5.29 3.68 -9.88
C TYR A 80 5.03 3.61 -11.40
N LEU A 81 3.89 4.12 -11.89
CA LEU A 81 3.60 4.14 -13.32
C LEU A 81 4.66 4.94 -14.09
N VAL A 82 5.06 6.12 -13.62
CA VAL A 82 6.09 6.95 -14.25
C VAL A 82 7.44 6.25 -14.31
N PHE A 83 7.85 5.55 -13.24
CA PHE A 83 9.12 4.81 -13.24
C PHE A 83 9.08 3.51 -14.03
N ALA A 84 7.90 2.89 -14.14
CA ALA A 84 7.70 1.65 -14.88
C ALA A 84 7.45 1.91 -16.39
N LEU A 85 6.96 3.09 -16.76
CA LEU A 85 6.75 3.51 -18.14
C LEU A 85 8.07 3.41 -18.94
N GLY A 86 8.00 2.76 -20.10
CA GLY A 86 9.17 2.54 -20.96
C GLY A 86 10.08 1.38 -20.54
N ARG A 87 9.83 0.70 -19.41
CA ARG A 87 10.57 -0.51 -19.00
C ARG A 87 10.14 -1.77 -19.75
N GLY A 88 9.06 -1.71 -20.54
CA GLY A 88 8.57 -2.84 -21.35
C GLY A 88 7.97 -3.99 -20.54
N PHE A 89 7.58 -3.77 -19.27
CA PHE A 89 6.92 -4.80 -18.49
C PHE A 89 5.58 -5.24 -19.11
N HIS A 90 5.16 -6.47 -18.81
CA HIS A 90 3.82 -6.94 -19.18
C HIS A 90 2.75 -6.11 -18.45
N TRP A 91 1.61 -5.85 -19.12
CA TRP A 91 0.55 -4.97 -18.60
C TRP A 91 0.07 -5.37 -17.19
N SER A 92 0.11 -6.66 -16.87
CA SER A 92 -0.29 -7.21 -15.57
C SER A 92 0.55 -6.67 -14.42
N ALA A 93 1.83 -6.38 -14.62
CA ALA A 93 2.70 -5.81 -13.58
C ALA A 93 2.21 -4.42 -13.15
N TYR A 94 1.85 -3.58 -14.14
CA TYR A 94 1.34 -2.24 -13.86
C TYR A 94 0.04 -2.29 -13.06
N VAL A 95 -0.88 -3.17 -13.44
CA VAL A 95 -2.17 -3.34 -12.76
C VAL A 95 -1.99 -3.94 -11.36
N ALA A 96 -1.10 -4.92 -11.21
CA ALA A 96 -0.87 -5.61 -9.94
C ALA A 96 -0.36 -4.69 -8.83
N ILE A 97 0.41 -3.65 -9.19
CA ILE A 97 0.95 -2.70 -8.21
C ILE A 97 0.12 -1.41 -8.18
N ALA A 98 -0.09 -0.76 -9.32
CA ALA A 98 -0.82 0.52 -9.36
C ALA A 98 -2.30 0.35 -8.99
N GLY A 99 -2.93 -0.76 -9.38
CA GLY A 99 -4.34 -1.02 -9.13
C GLY A 99 -4.71 -1.00 -7.63
N PRO A 100 -4.07 -1.84 -6.79
CA PRO A 100 -4.28 -1.80 -5.35
C PRO A 100 -3.96 -0.43 -4.72
N LEU A 101 -2.88 0.23 -5.16
CA LEU A 101 -2.52 1.56 -4.65
C LEU A 101 -3.62 2.60 -4.94
N VAL A 102 -4.15 2.63 -6.17
CA VAL A 102 -5.25 3.53 -6.54
C VAL A 102 -6.51 3.19 -5.76
N LEU A 103 -6.88 1.91 -5.68
CA LEU A 103 -8.06 1.46 -4.94
C LEU A 103 -8.00 1.89 -3.47
N ILE A 104 -6.87 1.65 -2.81
CA ILE A 104 -6.62 2.06 -1.42
C ILE A 104 -6.72 3.58 -1.28
N GLY A 105 -6.08 4.34 -2.17
CA GLY A 105 -6.12 5.80 -2.16
C GLY A 105 -7.54 6.35 -2.29
N VAL A 106 -8.33 5.82 -3.21
CA VAL A 106 -9.75 6.18 -3.39
C VAL A 106 -10.57 5.82 -2.14
N LEU A 107 -10.36 4.64 -1.56
CA LEU A 107 -11.06 4.23 -0.34
C LEU A 107 -10.72 5.14 0.85
N PHE A 108 -9.45 5.56 1.02
CA PHE A 108 -9.08 6.56 2.02
C PHE A 108 -9.70 7.92 1.75
N LEU A 109 -9.83 8.32 0.48
CA LEU A 109 -10.50 9.56 0.09
C LEU A 109 -11.98 9.53 0.48
N LEU A 110 -12.67 8.42 0.19
CA LEU A 110 -14.05 8.20 0.60
C LEU A 110 -14.18 8.21 2.12
N ASN A 111 -13.27 7.52 2.83
CA ASN A 111 -13.27 7.48 4.28
C ASN A 111 -13.11 8.89 4.89
N TRP A 112 -12.24 9.71 4.28
CA TRP A 112 -12.10 11.10 4.68
C TRP A 112 -13.38 11.92 4.40
N LYS A 113 -13.97 11.80 3.20
CA LYS A 113 -15.20 12.52 2.83
C LYS A 113 -16.36 12.21 3.77
N TYR A 114 -16.50 10.95 4.19
CA TYR A 114 -17.56 10.50 5.10
C TYR A 114 -17.14 10.48 6.57
N ARG A 115 -15.97 11.03 6.93
CA ARG A 115 -15.42 11.01 8.31
C ARG A 115 -16.42 11.47 9.38
N ALA A 116 -17.18 12.53 9.12
CA ALA A 116 -18.17 13.04 10.07
C ALA A 116 -19.30 12.02 10.34
N GLN A 117 -19.71 11.28 9.32
CA GLN A 117 -20.75 10.25 9.41
C GLN A 117 -20.22 8.97 10.08
N LEU A 118 -18.94 8.67 9.89
CA LEU A 118 -18.24 7.52 10.49
C LEU A 118 -17.97 7.69 11.99
N ARG A 119 -17.83 8.94 12.47
CA ARG A 119 -17.59 9.26 13.89
C ARG A 119 -18.85 9.42 14.74
N ARG A 120 -20.03 9.64 14.14
CA ARG A 120 -21.30 9.61 14.89
C ARG A 120 -21.67 8.16 15.22
N ARG A 121 -21.27 7.76 16.44
CA ARG A 121 -21.89 6.66 17.19
C ARG A 121 -23.26 7.10 17.69
#